data_AF-A0A5D3E829-F1
#
_entry.id   AF-A0A5D3E829-F1
#
_cell.length_a   1.000
_cell.length_b   1.000
_cell.length_c   1.000
_cell.angle_alpha   90.00
_cell.angle_beta   90.00
_cell.angle_gamma   90.00
#
_symmetry.space_group_name_H-M   'P 1'
#
loop_
_entity.id
_entity.type
_entity.pdbx_description
1 polymer ?
#
loop_
_entity_poly.entity_id
_entity_poly.type
_entity_poly.pdbx_seq_one_letter_code
_entity_poly.pdbx_strand_id
1 'polypeptide(L)'
;LWSVHLPENFKRFCAKMSIDTSSIQYENDDIMRQTHGDDYAIACCVSSMRVGKEMQFFGARANLAKCLLYAINGGVDEKLLKQIGPKYRPITSEYLDFDEVKEKFEDMMEWLAGIYVNTLNVIHYMHDKYAYESVQMALHDRDVKR
;
A
#
# COMPACT_ATOMS: atom_id res chain seq x y z
N LEU A 1 -0.66 -19.28 -2.93
CA LEU A 1 0.76 -19.25 -2.51
C LEU A 1 1.55 -20.13 -3.46
N TRP A 2 2.42 -19.53 -4.30
CA TRP A 2 3.18 -20.20 -5.34
C TRP A 2 4.63 -20.38 -4.92
N SER A 3 5.15 -21.60 -5.05
CA SER A 3 6.56 -21.94 -4.83
C SER A 3 7.11 -22.76 -5.99
N VAL A 4 8.40 -22.58 -6.29
CA VAL A 4 9.12 -23.43 -7.26
C VAL A 4 9.18 -24.90 -6.82
N HIS A 5 8.94 -25.19 -5.54
CA HIS A 5 8.93 -26.53 -4.97
C HIS A 5 7.53 -27.18 -4.90
N LEU A 6 6.47 -26.51 -5.37
CA LEU A 6 5.13 -27.12 -5.42
C LEU A 6 5.11 -28.38 -6.31
N PRO A 7 4.26 -29.38 -5.98
CA PRO A 7 4.06 -30.55 -6.83
C PRO A 7 3.68 -30.15 -8.26
N GLU A 8 4.36 -30.75 -9.24
CA GLU A 8 4.18 -30.41 -10.66
C GLU A 8 2.72 -30.55 -11.13
N ASN A 9 2.01 -31.57 -10.64
CA ASN A 9 0.59 -31.77 -10.96
C ASN A 9 -0.28 -30.62 -10.44
N PHE A 10 0.02 -30.08 -9.27
CA PHE A 10 -0.72 -28.94 -8.71
C PHE A 10 -0.45 -27.66 -9.50
N LYS A 11 0.81 -27.41 -9.89
CA LYS A 11 1.18 -26.29 -10.78
C LYS A 11 0.40 -26.34 -12.09
N ARG A 12 0.34 -27.52 -12.74
CA ARG A 12 -0.41 -27.74 -13.99
C ARG A 12 -1.91 -27.53 -13.81
N PHE A 13 -2.47 -28.01 -12.70
CA PHE A 13 -3.88 -27.81 -12.39
C PHE A 13 -4.22 -26.33 -12.22
N CYS A 14 -3.45 -25.59 -11.42
CA CYS A 14 -3.65 -24.16 -11.23
C CYS A 14 -3.55 -23.40 -12.56
N ALA A 15 -2.53 -23.69 -13.37
CA ALA A 15 -2.36 -23.08 -14.69
C ALA A 15 -3.57 -23.35 -15.62
N LYS A 16 -4.05 -24.60 -15.66
CA LYS A 16 -5.27 -24.96 -16.40
C LYS A 16 -6.47 -24.14 -15.90
N MET A 17 -6.70 -24.10 -14.59
CA MET A 17 -7.82 -23.35 -14.02
C MET A 17 -7.72 -21.84 -14.29
N SER A 18 -6.51 -21.27 -14.29
CA SER A 18 -6.31 -19.88 -14.70
C SER A 18 -6.66 -19.64 -16.17
N ILE A 19 -6.29 -20.54 -17.08
CA ILE A 19 -6.65 -20.47 -18.50
C ILE A 19 -8.17 -20.55 -18.66
N ASP A 20 -8.80 -21.50 -17.96
CA ASP A 20 -10.22 -21.78 -18.12
C ASP A 20 -11.12 -20.68 -17.51
N THR A 21 -10.64 -20.01 -16.45
CA THR A 21 -11.52 -19.16 -15.62
C THR A 21 -11.03 -17.74 -15.39
N SER A 22 -9.75 -17.45 -15.61
CA SER A 22 -9.12 -16.16 -15.25
C SER A 22 -9.40 -15.70 -13.80
N SER A 23 -9.63 -16.64 -12.87
CA SER A 23 -10.14 -16.36 -11.52
C SER A 23 -9.17 -16.69 -10.38
N ILE A 24 -7.90 -16.98 -10.68
CA ILE A 24 -6.88 -17.34 -9.67
C ILE A 24 -5.75 -16.31 -9.67
N GLN A 25 -5.39 -15.83 -8.48
CA GLN A 25 -4.20 -15.01 -8.25
C GLN A 25 -3.06 -15.82 -7.62
N TYR A 26 -1.81 -15.39 -7.86
CA TYR A 26 -0.61 -16.07 -7.38
C TYR A 26 0.29 -15.09 -6.65
N GLU A 27 0.65 -15.43 -5.41
CA GLU A 27 1.61 -14.69 -4.59
C GLU A 27 2.81 -15.57 -4.25
N ASN A 28 4.00 -14.97 -4.19
CA ASN A 28 5.26 -15.71 -4.09
C ASN A 28 5.55 -16.20 -2.66
N ASP A 29 5.34 -17.50 -2.45
CA ASP A 29 5.55 -18.17 -1.17
C ASP A 29 7.02 -18.35 -0.81
N ASP A 30 7.90 -18.48 -1.81
CA ASP A 30 9.33 -18.63 -1.58
C ASP A 30 9.94 -17.37 -0.94
N ILE A 31 9.31 -16.20 -1.14
CA ILE A 31 9.69 -14.93 -0.51
C ILE A 31 8.99 -14.76 0.85
N MET A 32 7.65 -14.86 0.87
CA MET A 32 6.87 -14.52 2.07
C MET A 32 7.11 -15.47 3.23
N ARG A 33 7.29 -16.78 2.97
CA ARG A 33 7.53 -17.79 4.00
C ARG A 33 8.78 -17.52 4.83
N GLN A 34 9.80 -16.89 4.25
CA GLN A 34 11.06 -16.60 4.95
C GLN A 34 10.86 -15.62 6.12
N THR A 35 9.86 -14.75 6.03
CA THR A 35 9.58 -13.71 7.04
C THR A 35 8.35 -14.01 7.89
N HIS A 36 7.33 -14.66 7.33
CA HIS A 36 6.05 -14.91 8.00
C HIS A 36 5.87 -16.37 8.46
N GLY A 37 6.80 -17.26 8.13
CA GLY A 37 6.64 -18.70 8.40
C GLY A 37 5.69 -19.37 7.41
N ASP A 38 5.18 -20.54 7.76
CA ASP A 38 4.34 -21.39 6.90
C ASP A 38 2.84 -21.32 7.22
N ASP A 39 2.45 -20.57 8.25
CA ASP A 39 1.06 -20.34 8.68
C ASP A 39 0.66 -18.86 8.54
N TYR A 40 0.82 -18.32 7.33
CA TYR A 40 0.39 -16.97 6.96
C TYR A 40 -0.71 -17.00 5.91
N ALA A 41 -1.52 -15.96 5.90
CA ALA A 41 -2.58 -15.76 4.92
C ALA A 41 -2.39 -14.43 4.18
N ILE A 42 -3.08 -14.30 3.04
CA ILE A 42 -3.15 -13.05 2.28
C ILE A 42 -4.46 -12.34 2.64
N ALA A 43 -4.36 -11.14 3.15
CA ALA A 43 -5.49 -10.24 3.34
C ALA A 43 -5.65 -9.33 2.11
N CYS A 44 -6.89 -9.15 1.68
CA CYS A 44 -7.24 -8.36 0.49
C CYS A 44 -6.53 -8.89 -0.76
N CYS A 45 -5.60 -8.14 -1.35
CA CYS A 45 -4.93 -8.53 -2.60
C CYS A 45 -3.58 -9.21 -2.37
N VAL A 46 -2.66 -8.52 -1.67
CA VAL A 46 -1.22 -8.88 -1.64
C VAL A 46 -0.61 -8.84 -0.23
N SER A 47 -1.39 -8.49 0.80
CA SER A 47 -0.88 -8.25 2.14
C SER A 47 -0.77 -9.54 2.94
N SER A 48 0.45 -10.05 3.17
CA SER A 48 0.67 -11.22 4.04
C SER A 48 0.56 -10.87 5.52
N MET A 49 -0.06 -11.76 6.30
CA MET A 49 -0.10 -11.69 7.76
C MET A 49 -0.08 -13.08 8.38
N ARG A 50 0.61 -13.24 9.51
CA ARG A 50 0.55 -14.46 10.31
C ARG A 50 -0.83 -14.61 10.94
N VAL A 51 -1.50 -15.73 10.67
CA VAL A 51 -2.91 -15.94 11.04
C VAL A 51 -3.08 -15.85 12.56
N GLY A 52 -4.01 -15.01 13.02
CA GLY A 52 -4.31 -14.83 14.44
C GLY A 52 -3.22 -14.08 15.24
N LYS A 53 -2.14 -13.63 14.61
CA LYS A 53 -0.97 -13.03 15.29
C LYS A 53 -0.65 -11.61 14.83
N GLU A 54 -1.04 -11.28 13.61
CA GLU A 54 -0.79 -9.99 12.98
C GLU A 54 -2.09 -9.43 12.40
N MET A 55 -2.21 -8.11 12.43
CA MET A 55 -3.21 -7.36 11.68
C MET A 55 -2.54 -6.18 10.99
N GLN A 56 -3.25 -5.52 10.08
CA GLN A 56 -2.74 -4.33 9.39
C GLN A 56 -3.77 -3.22 9.50
N PHE A 57 -3.29 -2.01 9.79
CA PHE A 57 -4.08 -0.80 9.62
C PHE A 57 -4.14 -0.41 8.15
N PHE A 58 -5.30 -0.63 7.53
CA PHE A 58 -5.50 -0.38 6.10
C PHE A 58 -5.38 1.10 5.74
N GLY A 59 -4.38 1.44 4.94
CA GLY A 59 -4.07 2.82 4.57
C GLY A 59 -4.72 3.36 3.29
N ALA A 60 -5.35 2.50 2.48
CA ALA A 60 -5.65 2.80 1.07
C ALA A 60 -4.38 3.15 0.27
N ARG A 61 -4.38 4.24 -0.50
CA ARG A 61 -3.26 4.65 -1.37
C ARG A 61 -3.18 6.16 -1.54
N ALA A 62 -1.97 6.68 -1.65
CA ALA A 62 -1.70 8.06 -2.06
C ALA A 62 -1.36 8.15 -3.56
N ASN A 63 -1.66 9.29 -4.19
CA ASN A 63 -1.43 9.49 -5.62
C ASN A 63 -0.08 10.17 -5.89
N LEU A 64 0.96 9.38 -6.13
CA LEU A 64 2.31 9.89 -6.40
C LEU A 64 2.43 10.65 -7.73
N ALA A 65 1.65 10.28 -8.75
CA ALA A 65 1.64 11.01 -10.02
C ALA A 65 1.13 12.45 -9.82
N LYS A 66 0.11 12.62 -8.97
CA LYS A 66 -0.40 13.95 -8.62
C LYS A 66 0.56 14.73 -7.73
N CYS A 67 1.22 14.03 -6.80
CA CYS A 67 2.30 14.60 -5.98
C CYS A 67 3.42 15.18 -6.86
N LEU A 68 3.82 14.48 -7.92
CA LEU A 68 4.80 14.97 -8.90
C LEU A 68 4.32 16.26 -9.60
N LEU A 69 3.07 16.32 -10.04
CA LEU A 69 2.51 17.54 -10.64
C LEU A 69 2.48 18.71 -9.64
N TYR A 70 2.18 18.44 -8.37
CA TYR A 70 2.26 19.45 -7.33
C TYR A 70 3.69 19.93 -7.09
N ALA A 71 4.69 19.05 -7.13
CA ALA A 71 6.09 19.45 -7.03
C ALA A 71 6.50 20.42 -8.14
N ILE A 72 6.07 20.15 -9.38
CA ILE A 72 6.33 21.01 -10.54
C ILE A 72 5.58 22.35 -10.40
N ASN A 73 4.31 22.31 -9.99
CA ASN A 73 3.42 23.48 -9.95
C ASN A 73 3.42 24.23 -8.60
N GLY A 74 4.39 23.98 -7.71
CA GLY A 74 4.48 24.69 -6.43
C GLY A 74 3.29 24.43 -5.48
N GLY A 75 2.74 23.22 -5.51
CA GLY A 75 1.60 22.78 -4.70
C GLY A 75 0.23 23.20 -5.23
N VAL A 76 0.17 23.84 -6.39
CA VAL A 76 -1.09 24.23 -7.04
C VAL A 76 -1.63 23.08 -7.87
N ASP A 77 -2.94 22.86 -7.73
CA ASP A 77 -3.67 21.87 -8.50
C ASP A 77 -3.84 22.26 -9.96
N GLU A 78 -3.43 21.37 -10.86
CA GLU A 78 -3.39 21.60 -12.30
C GLU A 78 -4.78 21.71 -12.94
N LYS A 79 -5.83 21.21 -12.28
CA LYS A 79 -7.21 21.27 -12.79
C LYS A 79 -8.09 22.26 -12.02
N LEU A 80 -7.95 22.28 -10.70
CA LEU A 80 -8.76 23.12 -9.83
C LEU A 80 -8.19 24.54 -9.70
N LEU A 81 -6.92 24.75 -10.07
CA LEU A 81 -6.19 26.02 -9.94
C LEU A 81 -6.17 26.53 -8.49
N LYS A 82 -6.15 25.62 -7.52
CA LYS A 82 -6.16 25.91 -6.08
C LYS A 82 -4.85 25.47 -5.44
N GLN A 83 -4.42 26.19 -4.41
CA GLN A 83 -3.31 25.76 -3.56
C GLN A 83 -3.76 24.57 -2.69
N ILE A 84 -3.22 23.39 -2.95
CA ILE A 84 -3.52 22.17 -2.17
C ILE A 84 -2.30 21.79 -1.32
N GLY A 85 -1.13 21.72 -1.94
CA GLY A 85 0.15 21.50 -1.26
C GLY A 85 0.71 22.77 -0.60
N PRO A 86 1.88 22.67 0.04
CA PRO A 86 2.63 23.83 0.52
C PRO A 86 2.96 24.77 -0.65
N LYS A 87 3.07 26.07 -0.36
CA LYS A 87 3.41 27.11 -1.34
C LYS A 87 4.90 27.09 -1.68
N TYR A 88 5.38 26.01 -2.28
CA TYR A 88 6.75 25.90 -2.77
C TYR A 88 6.95 26.68 -4.07
N ARG A 89 8.22 26.91 -4.43
CA ARG A 89 8.55 27.56 -5.69
C ARG A 89 8.32 26.57 -6.84
N PRO A 90 7.46 26.90 -7.83
CA PRO A 90 7.27 26.06 -9.00
C PRO A 90 8.53 26.03 -9.86
N ILE A 91 8.61 25.06 -10.77
CA ILE A 91 9.61 25.03 -11.84
C ILE A 91 9.15 26.01 -12.92
N THR A 92 10.03 26.92 -13.32
CA THR A 92 9.73 27.96 -14.33
C THR A 92 10.65 27.90 -15.55
N SER A 93 11.56 26.93 -15.60
CA SER A 93 12.39 26.66 -16.77
C SER A 93 11.54 26.16 -17.94
N GLU A 94 11.99 26.41 -19.16
CA GLU A 94 11.31 25.93 -20.37
C GLU A 94 11.34 24.40 -20.48
N TYR A 95 12.42 23.77 -19.99
CA TYR A 95 12.62 22.33 -19.98
C TYR A 95 12.76 21.82 -18.56
N LEU A 96 12.08 20.70 -18.27
CA LEU A 96 12.20 20.02 -16.98
C LEU A 96 13.56 19.32 -16.88
N ASP A 97 14.37 19.77 -15.93
CA ASP A 97 15.58 19.06 -15.52
C ASP A 97 15.22 17.94 -14.53
N PHE A 98 15.81 16.76 -14.71
CA PHE A 98 15.48 15.58 -13.90
C PHE A 98 15.86 15.79 -12.43
N ASP A 99 17.04 16.35 -12.16
CA ASP A 99 17.54 16.50 -10.79
C ASP A 99 16.73 17.55 -10.04
N GLU A 100 16.38 18.68 -10.68
CA GLU A 100 15.48 19.68 -10.10
C GLU A 100 14.09 19.11 -9.79
N VAL A 101 13.49 18.35 -10.73
CA VAL A 101 12.18 17.73 -10.53
C VAL A 101 12.23 16.72 -9.38
N LYS A 102 13.28 15.90 -9.33
CA LYS A 102 13.47 14.88 -8.30
C LYS A 102 13.57 15.51 -6.91
N GLU A 103 14.38 16.55 -6.76
CA GLU A 103 14.55 17.27 -5.48
C GLU A 103 13.21 17.83 -4.99
N LYS A 104 12.48 18.56 -5.84
CA LYS A 104 11.16 19.12 -5.50
C LYS A 104 10.12 18.04 -5.23
N PHE A 105 10.22 16.89 -5.90
CA PHE A 105 9.32 15.77 -5.70
C PHE A 105 9.57 15.10 -4.34
N GLU A 106 10.82 14.98 -3.90
CA GLU A 106 11.16 14.50 -2.56
C GLU A 106 10.57 15.42 -1.47
N ASP A 107 10.71 16.74 -1.60
CA ASP A 107 10.08 17.71 -0.69
C ASP A 107 8.55 17.58 -0.65
N MET A 108 7.91 17.41 -1.80
CA MET A 108 6.45 17.24 -1.88
C MET A 108 6.01 15.89 -1.31
N MET A 109 6.80 14.83 -1.46
CA MET A 109 6.54 13.53 -0.86
C MET A 109 6.63 13.57 0.66
N GLU A 110 7.59 14.31 1.23
CA GLU A 110 7.70 14.49 2.69
C GLU A 110 6.42 15.12 3.26
N TRP A 111 5.91 16.17 2.62
CA TRP A 111 4.63 16.77 2.98
C TRP A 111 3.45 15.78 2.84
N LEU A 112 3.40 15.06 1.72
CA LEU A 112 2.33 14.09 1.46
C LEU A 112 2.33 12.96 2.50
N ALA A 113 3.50 12.42 2.84
CA ALA A 113 3.67 11.40 3.86
C ALA A 113 3.17 11.88 5.22
N GLY A 114 3.53 13.12 5.61
CA GLY A 114 3.06 13.74 6.84
C GLY A 114 1.53 13.84 6.92
N ILE A 115 0.86 14.31 5.87
CA ILE A 115 -0.61 14.35 5.83
C ILE A 115 -1.20 12.95 5.86
N TYR A 116 -0.66 12.02 5.07
CA TYR A 116 -1.19 10.68 4.92
C TYR A 116 -1.16 9.92 6.24
N VAL A 117 0.00 9.88 6.93
CA VAL A 117 0.14 9.20 8.23
C VAL A 117 -0.73 9.84 9.29
N ASN A 118 -0.79 11.17 9.37
CA ASN A 118 -1.65 11.85 10.35
C ASN A 118 -3.14 11.54 10.12
N THR A 119 -3.56 11.45 8.86
CA THR A 119 -4.92 11.07 8.51
C THR A 119 -5.22 9.63 8.94
N LEU A 120 -4.31 8.69 8.67
CA LEU A 120 -4.46 7.29 9.09
C LEU A 120 -4.49 7.13 10.61
N ASN A 121 -3.68 7.90 11.36
CA ASN A 121 -3.72 7.90 12.82
C ASN A 121 -5.11 8.26 13.35
N VAL A 122 -5.75 9.28 12.77
CA VAL A 122 -7.13 9.66 13.14
C VAL A 122 -8.11 8.56 12.76
N ILE A 123 -8.01 8.02 11.55
CA ILE A 123 -8.92 6.97 11.06
C ILE A 123 -8.88 5.76 11.98
N HIS A 124 -7.70 5.20 12.25
CA HIS A 124 -7.58 3.96 13.01
C HIS A 124 -7.87 4.16 14.50
N TYR A 125 -7.54 5.32 15.08
CA TYR A 125 -8.00 5.66 16.42
C TYR A 125 -9.52 5.65 16.52
N MET A 126 -10.21 6.27 15.57
CA MET A 126 -11.68 6.34 15.58
C MET A 126 -12.31 4.98 15.26
N HIS A 127 -11.69 4.18 14.40
CA HIS A 127 -12.14 2.82 14.09
C HIS A 127 -12.10 1.92 15.32
N ASP A 128 -10.96 1.88 16.02
CA ASP A 128 -10.82 1.12 17.26
C ASP A 128 -11.81 1.59 18.34
N LYS A 129 -12.11 2.89 18.39
CA LYS A 129 -13.03 3.44 19.40
C LYS A 129 -14.50 3.12 19.13
N TYR A 130 -14.94 3.18 17.87
CA TYR A 130 -16.37 3.17 17.53
C TYR A 130 -16.81 1.95 16.71
N ALA A 131 -15.87 1.19 16.14
CA ALA A 131 -16.15 0.09 15.21
C ALA A 131 -15.15 -1.08 15.39
N TYR A 132 -14.71 -1.33 16.62
CA TYR A 132 -13.77 -2.41 16.91
C TYR A 132 -14.30 -3.79 16.45
N GLU A 133 -13.50 -4.51 15.67
CA GLU A 133 -13.80 -5.82 15.07
C GLU A 133 -13.74 -6.97 16.10
N SER A 134 -14.49 -6.84 17.19
CA SER A 134 -14.47 -7.73 18.36
C SER A 134 -14.56 -9.22 18.01
N VAL A 135 -15.39 -9.62 17.04
CA VAL A 135 -15.54 -11.03 16.65
C VAL A 135 -14.27 -11.56 15.99
N GLN A 136 -13.66 -10.80 15.08
CA GLN A 136 -12.40 -11.18 14.44
C GLN A 136 -11.24 -11.13 15.44
N MET A 137 -11.18 -10.11 16.29
CA MET A 137 -10.10 -9.93 17.26
C MET A 137 -10.16 -10.94 18.40
N ALA A 138 -11.35 -11.48 18.73
CA ALA A 138 -11.49 -12.58 19.68
C ALA A 138 -10.84 -13.90 19.20
N LEU A 139 -10.51 -13.99 17.91
CA LEU A 139 -9.82 -15.13 17.29
C LEU A 139 -8.32 -14.87 17.07
N HIS A 140 -7.78 -13.80 17.67
CA HIS A 140 -6.35 -13.50 17.67
C HIS A 140 -5.74 -13.74 19.06
N ASP A 141 -4.40 -13.87 19.09
CA ASP A 141 -3.63 -13.84 20.33
C ASP A 141 -3.88 -12.52 21.09
N ARG A 142 -3.69 -12.53 22.41
CA ARG A 142 -3.91 -11.35 23.28
C ARG A 142 -3.21 -10.10 22.74
N ASP A 143 -1.95 -10.24 22.34
CA ASP A 143 -1.13 -9.16 21.82
C ASP A 143 -0.92 -9.36 20.32
N VAL A 144 -1.62 -8.55 19.51
CA VAL A 144 -1.54 -8.59 18.04
C VAL A 144 -0.59 -7.53 17.54
N LYS A 145 0.37 -7.92 16.70
CA LYS A 145 1.26 -6.98 16.02
C LYS A 145 0.48 -6.23 14.92
N ARG A 146 0.64 -4.92 14.87
CA ARG A 146 -0.06 -3.98 13.98
C ARG A 146 0.92 -3.31 13.03
#